data_AF-A0A2V8M1B4-F1
#
_entry.id   AF-A0A2V8M1B4-F1
#
_cell.length_a   1.000
_cell.length_b   1.000
_cell.length_c   1.000
_cell.angle_alpha   90.00
_cell.angle_beta   90.00
_cell.angle_gamma   90.00
#
_symmetry.space_group_name_H-M   'P 1'
#
loop_
_entity.id
_entity.type
_entity.pdbx_description
1 polymer ?
#
loop_
_entity_poly.entity_id
_entity_poly.type
_entity_poly.pdbx_seq_one_letter_code
_entity_poly.pdbx_strand_id
1 'polypeptide(L)'
;MISQFQVGPLFTPIVVSKPDGPYGTILTTGVTNWPGGSYDPESHILYVHASTGMISNGLVPGDPKRTEFAWVGGNMAPPGAATALRVQGLPLVKPPYGSIVAIDMNEGEILWRIANAETPDNIRNHPALKGVNIPRTGRQANTIGLLVTKTLLIAGEPGTFT
;
A
#
# COMPACT_ATOMS: atom_id res chain seq x y z
N MET A 1 0.46 -17.66 -10.17
CA MET A 1 0.83 -16.22 -10.10
C MET A 1 1.95 -16.00 -9.09
N ILE A 2 1.75 -16.23 -7.78
CA ILE A 2 2.80 -16.00 -6.75
C ILE A 2 4.10 -16.78 -7.02
N SER A 3 4.02 -17.99 -7.57
CA SER A 3 5.19 -18.82 -7.93
C SER A 3 6.17 -18.18 -8.93
N GLN A 4 5.77 -17.08 -9.59
CA GLN A 4 6.61 -16.32 -10.53
C GLN A 4 7.41 -15.21 -9.84
N PHE A 5 7.31 -15.10 -8.52
CA PHE A 5 7.97 -14.08 -7.72
C PHE A 5 8.77 -14.71 -6.59
N GLN A 6 9.80 -14.00 -6.16
CA GLN A 6 10.48 -14.30 -4.91
C GLN A 6 9.62 -13.80 -3.74
N VAL A 7 9.39 -14.68 -2.76
CA VAL A 7 8.72 -14.35 -1.49
C VAL A 7 9.60 -14.83 -0.35
N GLY A 8 9.63 -14.11 0.75
CA GLY A 8 10.37 -14.50 1.94
C GLY A 8 10.15 -13.54 3.12
N PRO A 9 10.99 -13.63 4.17
CA PRO A 9 10.90 -12.76 5.34
C PRO A 9 11.17 -11.28 5.00
N LEU A 10 11.00 -10.38 5.97
CA LEU A 10 11.09 -8.92 5.81
C LEU A 10 12.35 -8.44 5.08
N PHE A 11 13.48 -9.12 5.27
CA PHE A 11 14.77 -8.77 4.66
C PHE A 11 15.10 -9.57 3.40
N THR A 12 14.08 -10.08 2.69
CA THR A 12 14.29 -10.78 1.42
C THR A 12 14.85 -9.80 0.38
N PRO A 13 16.02 -10.07 -0.20
CA PRO A 13 16.63 -9.15 -1.15
C PRO A 13 15.81 -9.04 -2.43
N ILE A 14 15.90 -7.89 -3.08
CA ILE A 14 15.34 -7.67 -4.42
C ILE A 14 16.13 -8.52 -5.42
N VAL A 15 15.43 -9.35 -6.19
CA VAL A 15 16.04 -10.21 -7.21
C VAL A 15 16.36 -9.46 -8.50
N VAL A 16 17.36 -9.94 -9.22
CA VAL A 16 17.49 -9.66 -10.66
C VAL A 16 16.34 -10.36 -11.37
N SER A 17 15.50 -9.59 -12.04
CA SER A 17 14.33 -10.11 -12.74
C SER A 17 14.77 -10.98 -13.92
N LYS A 18 14.05 -12.08 -14.18
CA LYS A 18 14.27 -12.95 -15.34
C LYS A 18 12.99 -13.19 -16.16
N PRO A 19 13.07 -13.52 -17.46
CA PRO A 19 11.88 -13.77 -18.28
C PRO A 19 11.14 -15.06 -17.90
N ASP A 20 11.86 -16.04 -17.34
CA ASP A 20 11.36 -17.31 -16.83
C ASP A 20 11.07 -17.28 -15.31
N GLY A 21 11.29 -16.13 -14.67
CA GLY A 21 11.09 -15.91 -13.24
C GLY A 21 12.36 -16.09 -12.39
N PRO A 22 12.41 -15.47 -11.21
CA PRO A 22 11.39 -14.60 -10.64
C PRO A 22 11.32 -13.23 -11.35
N TYR A 23 10.12 -12.68 -11.48
CA TYR A 23 9.88 -11.34 -12.07
C TYR A 23 10.23 -10.20 -11.12
N GLY A 24 10.41 -10.52 -9.84
CA GLY A 24 10.69 -9.58 -8.76
C GLY A 24 10.48 -10.23 -7.40
N THR A 25 10.85 -9.50 -6.35
CA THR A 25 10.58 -9.85 -4.97
C THR A 25 9.31 -9.14 -4.52
N ILE A 26 8.36 -9.91 -3.98
CA ILE A 26 7.16 -9.35 -3.36
C ILE A 26 7.54 -8.79 -2.00
N LEU A 27 7.19 -7.52 -1.78
CA LEU A 27 7.46 -6.79 -0.56
C LEU A 27 6.15 -6.19 -0.03
N THR A 28 5.98 -6.22 1.28
CA THR A 28 4.95 -5.40 1.92
C THR A 28 5.33 -3.94 1.73
N THR A 29 4.36 -3.14 1.31
CA THR A 29 4.47 -1.69 1.23
C THR A 29 3.33 -1.07 2.01
N GLY A 30 3.35 0.25 2.10
CA GLY A 30 2.36 1.03 2.80
C GLY A 30 2.91 1.46 4.15
N VAL A 31 3.26 2.73 4.19
CA VAL A 31 3.77 3.48 5.33
C VAL A 31 3.25 4.91 5.17
N THR A 32 3.32 5.69 6.23
CA THR A 32 3.18 7.15 6.11
C THR A 32 4.28 7.66 5.18
N ASN A 33 3.89 8.49 4.20
CA ASN A 33 4.80 8.98 3.15
C ASN A 33 4.61 10.50 2.97
N TRP A 34 4.85 11.03 1.77
CA TRP A 34 4.84 12.46 1.45
C TRP A 34 3.60 13.28 1.86
N PRO A 35 2.37 12.73 2.02
CA PRO A 35 1.25 13.52 2.56
C PRO A 35 1.41 13.91 4.03
N GLY A 36 2.35 13.27 4.75
CA GLY A 36 2.65 13.58 6.14
C GLY A 36 1.53 13.20 7.11
N GLY A 37 1.45 13.98 8.18
CA GLY A 37 0.44 13.88 9.23
C GLY A 37 0.19 15.23 9.89
N SER A 38 -0.72 15.26 10.85
CA SER A 38 -1.04 16.47 11.62
C SER A 38 -0.86 16.20 13.10
N TYR A 39 -0.25 17.14 13.82
CA TYR A 39 -0.03 17.05 15.25
C TYR A 39 -0.86 18.09 15.97
N ASP A 40 -1.59 17.67 17.01
CA ASP A 40 -2.27 18.57 17.94
C ASP A 40 -1.39 18.77 19.18
N PRO A 41 -0.85 19.98 19.41
CA PRO A 41 0.02 20.24 20.54
C PRO A 41 -0.70 20.31 21.90
N GLU A 42 -2.02 20.46 21.95
CA GLU A 42 -2.76 20.50 23.23
C GLU A 42 -3.02 19.09 23.76
N SER A 43 -3.46 18.18 22.89
CA SER A 43 -3.68 16.77 23.24
C SER A 43 -2.44 15.89 23.09
N HIS A 44 -1.38 16.40 22.47
CA HIS A 44 -0.17 15.66 22.13
C HIS A 44 -0.41 14.44 21.21
N ILE A 45 -1.43 14.51 20.35
CA ILE A 45 -1.77 13.42 19.43
C ILE A 45 -1.26 13.71 18.02
N LEU A 46 -0.52 12.76 17.46
CA LEU A 46 -0.14 12.73 16.05
C LEU A 46 -1.13 11.88 15.25
N TYR A 47 -1.73 12.48 14.23
CA TYR A 47 -2.59 11.80 13.26
C TYR A 47 -1.83 11.58 11.96
N VAL A 48 -1.72 10.32 11.53
CA VAL A 48 -1.06 9.96 10.26
C VAL A 48 -1.96 9.14 9.37
N HIS A 49 -1.81 9.33 8.06
CA HIS A 49 -2.32 8.37 7.11
C HIS A 49 -1.34 7.20 6.97
N ALA A 50 -1.86 5.98 7.01
CA ALA A 50 -1.12 4.74 6.80
C ALA A 50 -1.81 3.89 5.73
N SER A 51 -1.08 3.58 4.66
CA SER A 51 -1.50 2.61 3.65
C SER A 51 -0.97 1.23 3.97
N THR A 52 -1.57 0.18 3.40
CA THR A 52 -1.07 -1.20 3.51
C THR A 52 -1.29 -1.89 2.18
N GLY A 53 -0.22 -2.41 1.60
CA GLY A 53 -0.22 -3.00 0.26
C GLY A 53 0.95 -3.94 0.02
N MET A 54 1.07 -4.42 -1.21
CA MET A 54 2.24 -5.17 -1.67
C MET A 54 2.69 -4.62 -3.02
N ILE A 55 4.00 -4.62 -3.22
CA ILE A 55 4.63 -4.31 -4.51
C ILE A 55 5.54 -5.47 -4.91
N SER A 56 5.85 -5.54 -6.21
CA SER A 56 6.90 -6.41 -6.71
C SER A 56 8.02 -5.53 -7.26
N ASN A 57 9.20 -5.64 -6.68
CA ASN A 57 10.39 -4.96 -7.18
C ASN A 57 11.36 -5.96 -7.79
N GLY A 58 11.86 -5.67 -8.98
CA GLY A 58 12.94 -6.41 -9.63
C GLY A 58 14.05 -5.46 -10.07
N LEU A 59 15.22 -6.03 -10.34
CA LEU A 59 16.34 -5.33 -10.95
C LEU A 59 16.56 -5.79 -12.39
N VAL A 60 16.88 -4.86 -13.28
CA VAL A 60 17.32 -5.12 -14.65
C VAL A 60 18.62 -4.36 -14.92
N PRO A 61 19.46 -4.81 -15.87
CA PRO A 61 20.69 -4.09 -16.20
C PRO A 61 20.38 -2.65 -16.60
N GLY A 62 21.15 -1.69 -16.07
CA GLY A 62 21.04 -0.29 -16.48
C GLY A 62 21.52 -0.11 -17.93
N ASP A 63 20.87 0.78 -18.68
CA ASP A 63 21.37 1.22 -19.99
C ASP A 63 22.48 2.26 -19.76
N PRO A 64 23.75 1.96 -20.13
CA PRO A 64 24.87 2.89 -19.92
C PRO A 64 24.70 4.23 -20.64
N LYS A 65 23.80 4.33 -21.63
CA LYS A 65 23.47 5.60 -22.30
C LYS A 65 22.53 6.48 -21.49
N ARG A 66 21.91 5.95 -20.43
CA ARG A 66 20.87 6.62 -19.63
C ARG A 66 21.21 6.74 -18.15
N THR A 67 22.10 5.90 -17.64
CA THR A 67 22.45 5.88 -16.21
C THR A 67 23.83 5.27 -15.96
N GLU A 68 24.50 5.70 -14.89
CA GLU A 68 25.72 5.02 -14.40
C GLU A 68 25.44 3.82 -13.49
N PHE A 69 24.18 3.59 -13.09
CA PHE A 69 23.83 2.45 -12.24
C PHE A 69 23.91 1.14 -13.03
N ALA A 70 24.67 0.16 -12.52
CA ALA A 70 24.75 -1.18 -13.11
C ALA A 70 23.38 -1.89 -13.13
N TRP A 71 22.50 -1.56 -12.19
CA TRP A 71 21.16 -2.10 -12.06
C TRP A 71 20.16 -0.98 -11.80
N VAL A 72 19.00 -1.06 -12.44
CA VAL A 72 17.86 -0.17 -12.21
C VAL A 72 16.63 -0.97 -11.86
N GLY A 73 15.64 -0.31 -11.24
CA GLY A 73 14.33 -0.91 -11.02
C GLY A 73 13.67 -1.30 -12.33
N GLY A 74 13.24 -2.56 -12.44
CA GLY A 74 12.59 -3.06 -13.64
C GLY A 74 12.03 -4.47 -13.49
N ASN A 75 11.32 -4.91 -14.51
CA ASN A 75 10.65 -6.21 -14.54
C ASN A 75 10.77 -6.79 -15.96
N MET A 76 11.24 -8.03 -16.07
CA MET A 76 11.44 -8.75 -17.34
C MET A 76 10.33 -9.77 -17.62
N ALA A 77 9.18 -9.69 -16.95
CA ALA A 77 8.08 -10.60 -17.21
C ALA A 77 7.63 -10.48 -18.67
N PRO A 78 7.34 -11.61 -19.35
CA PRO A 78 6.91 -11.59 -20.73
C PRO A 78 5.57 -10.86 -20.87
N PRO A 79 5.25 -10.32 -22.06
CA PRO A 79 3.94 -9.74 -22.33
C PRO A 79 2.80 -10.69 -21.93
N GLY A 80 1.80 -10.17 -21.21
CA GLY A 80 0.67 -10.96 -20.74
C GLY A 80 0.93 -11.75 -19.44
N ALA A 81 2.13 -11.71 -18.88
CA ALA A 81 2.38 -12.25 -17.55
C ALA A 81 1.54 -11.53 -16.48
N ALA A 82 0.98 -12.30 -15.54
CA ALA A 82 0.23 -11.76 -14.43
C ALA A 82 1.17 -11.09 -13.40
N THR A 83 1.54 -9.84 -13.67
CA THR A 83 2.41 -9.02 -12.80
C THR A 83 1.65 -8.22 -11.75
N ALA A 84 0.34 -8.03 -11.96
CA ALA A 84 -0.53 -7.44 -10.95
C ALA A 84 -0.63 -8.39 -9.75
N LEU A 85 -0.20 -7.91 -8.57
CA LEU A 85 -0.30 -8.62 -7.30
C LEU A 85 -1.75 -8.67 -6.79
N ARG A 86 -2.63 -9.33 -7.57
CA ARG A 86 -4.06 -9.45 -7.32
C ARG A 86 -4.58 -10.84 -7.68
N VAL A 87 -5.38 -11.44 -6.82
CA VAL A 87 -6.05 -12.72 -7.11
C VAL A 87 -7.48 -12.42 -7.53
N GLN A 88 -7.83 -12.74 -8.78
CA GLN A 88 -9.15 -12.43 -9.36
C GLN A 88 -9.51 -10.93 -9.29
N GLY A 89 -8.53 -10.04 -9.22
CA GLY A 89 -8.75 -8.60 -9.08
C GLY A 89 -8.80 -8.09 -7.64
N LEU A 90 -8.77 -8.99 -6.64
CA LEU A 90 -8.68 -8.65 -5.21
C LEU A 90 -7.22 -8.44 -4.77
N PRO A 91 -6.93 -7.51 -3.84
CA PRO A 91 -5.59 -7.35 -3.26
C PRO A 91 -5.09 -8.62 -2.56
N LEU A 92 -3.76 -8.84 -2.56
CA LEU A 92 -3.14 -9.96 -1.84
C LEU A 92 -3.17 -9.82 -0.31
N VAL A 93 -3.27 -8.59 0.20
CA VAL A 93 -3.33 -8.29 1.64
C VAL A 93 -4.76 -8.11 2.10
N LYS A 94 -5.01 -8.39 3.38
CA LYS A 94 -6.29 -8.06 4.02
C LYS A 94 -6.41 -6.54 4.25
N PRO A 95 -7.63 -5.99 4.25
CA PRO A 95 -7.87 -4.60 4.63
C PRO A 95 -7.61 -4.37 6.14
N PRO A 96 -7.42 -3.12 6.60
CA PRO A 96 -7.60 -1.88 5.84
C PRO A 96 -6.45 -1.60 4.85
N TYR A 97 -6.80 -1.21 3.62
CA TYR A 97 -5.84 -0.80 2.58
C TYR A 97 -5.31 0.61 2.79
N GLY A 98 -6.10 1.45 3.46
CA GLY A 98 -5.72 2.76 3.95
C GLY A 98 -6.43 3.08 5.25
N SER A 99 -5.75 3.79 6.14
CA SER A 99 -6.23 4.08 7.48
C SER A 99 -5.69 5.41 7.98
N ILE A 100 -6.43 6.04 8.88
CA ILE A 100 -5.94 7.10 9.73
C ILE A 100 -5.57 6.45 11.07
N VAL A 101 -4.41 6.80 11.60
CA VAL A 101 -3.88 6.32 12.88
C VAL A 101 -3.67 7.52 13.77
N ALA A 102 -4.20 7.46 14.99
CA ALA A 102 -3.87 8.41 16.05
C ALA A 102 -2.83 7.79 16.98
N ILE A 103 -1.79 8.55 17.27
CA ILE A 103 -0.65 8.13 18.08
C ILE A 103 -0.50 9.12 19.23
N ASP A 104 -0.50 8.64 20.47
CA ASP A 104 -0.11 9.43 21.63
C ASP A 104 1.41 9.63 21.59
N MET A 105 1.85 10.88 21.51
CA MET A 105 3.27 11.21 21.41
C MET A 105 3.99 11.27 22.76
N ASN A 106 3.26 11.26 23.89
CA ASN A 106 3.86 11.16 25.21
C ASN A 106 4.28 9.71 25.50
N GLU A 107 3.42 8.75 25.16
CA GLU A 107 3.64 7.32 25.46
C GLU A 107 4.18 6.52 24.26
N GLY A 108 4.02 7.04 23.04
CA GLY A 108 4.36 6.35 21.81
C GLY A 108 3.35 5.26 21.43
N GLU A 109 2.11 5.35 21.92
CA GLU A 109 1.08 4.34 21.73
C GLU A 109 0.10 4.67 20.61
N ILE A 110 -0.41 3.64 19.94
CA ILE A 110 -1.51 3.81 18.97
C ILE A 110 -2.82 3.86 19.75
N LEU A 111 -3.46 5.03 19.76
CA LEU A 111 -4.78 5.23 20.39
C LEU A 111 -5.88 4.53 19.60
N TRP A 112 -5.86 4.71 18.27
CA TRP A 112 -6.81 4.06 17.38
C TRP A 112 -6.32 4.01 15.93
N ARG A 113 -6.94 3.12 15.18
CA ARG A 113 -6.75 2.97 13.72
C ARG A 113 -8.08 2.76 13.04
N ILE A 114 -8.45 3.65 12.13
CA ILE A 114 -9.74 3.62 11.43
C ILE A 114 -9.50 3.65 9.92
N ALA A 115 -10.23 2.83 9.17
CA ALA A 115 -10.18 2.84 7.71
C ALA A 115 -10.57 4.21 7.14
N ASN A 116 -9.79 4.74 6.21
CA ASN A 116 -9.92 6.11 5.69
C ASN A 116 -11.10 6.32 4.73
N ALA A 117 -11.56 5.26 4.05
CA ALA A 117 -12.53 5.32 2.96
C ALA A 117 -13.46 4.09 2.94
N GLU A 118 -14.63 4.18 2.29
CA GLU A 118 -15.49 3.00 2.09
C GLU A 118 -14.83 1.91 1.27
N THR A 119 -15.44 0.72 1.35
CA THR A 119 -15.08 -0.42 0.51
C THR A 119 -15.36 -0.11 -0.97
N PRO A 120 -14.34 -0.14 -1.86
CA PRO A 120 -14.51 0.04 -3.30
C PRO A 120 -15.45 -0.99 -3.92
N ASP A 121 -16.17 -0.61 -4.98
CA ASP A 121 -17.23 -1.46 -5.57
C ASP A 121 -16.69 -2.75 -6.18
N ASN A 122 -15.47 -2.73 -6.72
CA ASN A 122 -14.81 -3.93 -7.23
C ASN A 122 -14.51 -4.97 -6.13
N ILE A 123 -14.52 -4.56 -4.86
CA ILE A 123 -14.37 -5.45 -3.70
C ILE A 123 -15.75 -5.74 -3.10
N ARG A 124 -16.58 -4.71 -2.88
CA ARG A 124 -17.93 -4.85 -2.33
C ARG A 124 -18.81 -5.80 -3.15
N ASN A 125 -18.75 -5.69 -4.48
CA ASN A 125 -19.58 -6.43 -5.41
C ASN A 125 -18.87 -7.66 -6.00
N HIS A 126 -17.71 -8.05 -5.44
CA HIS A 126 -16.91 -9.13 -6.01
C HIS A 126 -17.63 -10.49 -5.87
N PRO A 127 -17.78 -11.29 -6.95
CA PRO A 127 -18.50 -12.56 -6.90
C PRO A 127 -17.97 -13.54 -5.84
N ALA A 128 -16.65 -13.61 -5.68
CA ALA A 128 -16.02 -14.48 -4.68
C ALA A 128 -16.23 -14.02 -3.23
N LEU A 129 -16.76 -12.81 -2.99
CA LEU A 129 -17.05 -12.28 -1.66
C LEU A 129 -18.56 -12.22 -1.37
N LYS A 130 -19.40 -12.85 -2.20
CA LYS A 130 -20.84 -12.90 -2.00
C LYS A 130 -21.18 -13.54 -0.65
N GLY A 131 -22.03 -12.87 0.13
CA GLY A 131 -22.45 -13.33 1.46
C GLY A 131 -21.44 -13.05 2.58
N VAL A 132 -20.31 -12.40 2.27
CA VAL A 132 -19.36 -11.92 3.28
C VAL A 132 -19.76 -10.52 3.72
N ASN A 133 -19.85 -10.29 5.03
CA ASN A 133 -19.99 -8.93 5.56
C ASN A 133 -18.62 -8.22 5.47
N ILE A 134 -18.50 -7.23 4.59
CA ILE A 134 -17.24 -6.52 4.35
C ILE A 134 -17.32 -5.15 5.04
N PRO A 135 -16.59 -4.94 6.15
CA PRO A 135 -16.53 -3.63 6.79
C PRO A 135 -15.76 -2.64 5.89
N ARG A 136 -15.72 -1.38 6.32
CA ARG A 136 -14.95 -0.33 5.67
C ARG A 136 -13.50 -0.78 5.43
N THR A 137 -13.10 -0.95 4.16
CA THR A 137 -11.75 -1.44 3.84
C THR A 137 -10.71 -0.36 3.69
N GLY A 138 -11.11 0.91 3.60
CA GLY A 138 -10.19 1.97 3.22
C GLY A 138 -9.74 1.86 1.77
N ARG A 139 -8.97 2.87 1.35
CA ARG A 139 -8.34 2.94 0.03
C ARG A 139 -6.86 3.26 0.20
N GLN A 140 -6.03 2.59 -0.60
CA GLN A 140 -4.64 2.99 -0.78
C GLN A 140 -4.62 4.35 -1.52
N ALA A 141 -4.69 5.43 -0.76
CA ALA A 141 -4.57 6.79 -1.27
C ALA A 141 -3.30 7.41 -0.69
N ASN A 142 -2.26 7.52 -1.49
CA ASN A 142 -1.00 8.15 -1.07
C ASN A 142 -1.08 9.68 -1.16
N THR A 143 -2.27 10.29 -1.05
CA THR A 143 -2.54 11.72 -1.25
C THR A 143 -3.43 12.32 -0.16
N ILE A 144 -3.73 11.57 0.91
CA ILE A 144 -4.58 12.06 1.99
C ILE A 144 -3.76 12.97 2.89
N GLY A 145 -3.93 14.27 2.70
CA GLY A 145 -3.54 15.28 3.69
C GLY A 145 -4.52 15.25 4.86
N LEU A 146 -3.97 15.22 6.07
CA LEU A 146 -4.73 15.40 7.29
C LEU A 146 -4.63 16.87 7.73
N LEU A 147 -5.68 17.36 8.37
CA LEU A 147 -5.68 18.63 9.09
C LEU A 147 -6.35 18.40 10.44
N VAL A 148 -5.63 18.71 11.52
CA VAL A 148 -6.18 18.71 12.87
C VAL A 148 -6.42 20.13 13.34
N THR A 149 -7.56 20.34 13.99
CA THR A 149 -7.88 21.53 14.77
C THR A 149 -8.15 21.11 16.21
N LYS A 150 -8.39 22.07 17.10
CA LYS A 150 -8.73 21.77 18.51
C LYS A 150 -9.94 20.85 18.67
N THR A 151 -10.83 20.78 17.68
CA THR A 151 -12.11 20.06 17.80
C THR A 151 -12.39 19.09 16.66
N LEU A 152 -11.62 19.14 15.57
CA LEU A 152 -11.89 18.36 14.37
C LEU A 152 -10.62 17.74 13.81
N LEU A 153 -10.77 16.52 13.31
CA LEU A 153 -9.84 15.91 12.37
C LEU A 153 -10.50 15.87 11.00
N ILE A 154 -9.84 16.47 10.01
CA ILE A 154 -10.32 16.58 8.64
C ILE A 154 -9.40 15.77 7.74
N ALA A 155 -10.00 14.92 6.90
CA ALA A 155 -9.29 14.09 5.93
C ALA A 155 -10.02 14.13 4.59
N GLY A 156 -9.30 14.47 3.51
CA GLY A 156 -9.83 14.41 2.15
C GLY A 156 -9.64 13.02 1.55
N GLU A 157 -10.69 12.45 0.94
CA GLU A 157 -10.60 11.19 0.19
C GLU A 157 -10.76 11.47 -1.30
N PRO A 158 -9.79 11.12 -2.16
CA PRO A 158 -9.80 11.48 -3.58
C PRO A 158 -10.66 10.57 -4.47
N GLY A 159 -11.22 9.49 -3.93
CA GLY A 159 -12.00 8.50 -4.63
C GLY A 159 -13.49 8.85 -4.69
N THR A 160 -14.15 8.33 -5.71
CA THR A 160 -15.61 8.42 -5.85
C THR A 160 -16.28 7.25 -5.16
N PHE A 161 -17.49 7.48 -4.64
CA PHE A 161 -18.46 6.43 -4.32
C PHE A 161 -19.44 6.37 -5.49
N THR A 162 -19.56 5.20 -6.15
CA THR A 162 -20.52 4.99 -7.25
C THR A 162 -21.20 3.65 -7.12
#